data_AF-A0A3P6P605-F1
#
_entry.id   AF-A0A3P6P605-F1
#
_cell.length_a   1.000
_cell.length_b   1.000
_cell.length_c   1.000
_cell.angle_alpha   90.00
_cell.angle_beta   90.00
_cell.angle_gamma   90.00
#
_symmetry.space_group_name_H-M   'P 1'
#
loop_
_entity.id
_entity.type
_entity.pdbx_description
1 polymer ?
#
loop_
_entity_poly.entity_id
_entity_poly.type
_entity_poly.pdbx_seq_one_letter_code
_entity_poly.pdbx_strand_id
1 'polypeptide(L)'
;MTLFLSLIHFQDFDIAGTYDLMIPEAELLRIVHEIFSALDVGSFEIKVNHRQLLDGMLAVCGIPKKDFKTVCSSIDKLDKVPWEDIRNELCSEKCVQPEMVDKLATFIRLRGSFSLSVTFLLRRFIHRYTSF
;
A
#
# COMPACT_ATOMS: atom_id res chain seq x y z
N MET A 1 -14.26 -39.89 -10.79
CA MET A 1 -13.02 -39.35 -11.42
C MET A 1 -12.71 -38.05 -10.71
N THR A 2 -12.06 -38.16 -9.57
CA THR A 2 -11.82 -37.05 -8.64
C THR A 2 -10.49 -36.40 -9.03
N LEU A 3 -10.54 -35.46 -9.98
CA LEU A 3 -9.44 -34.53 -10.23
C LEU A 3 -9.64 -33.36 -9.28
N PHE A 4 -9.15 -33.53 -8.04
CA PHE A 4 -9.03 -32.44 -7.09
C PHE A 4 -8.04 -31.42 -7.66
N LEU A 5 -8.42 -30.15 -7.53
CA LEU A 5 -7.69 -28.95 -7.89
C LEU A 5 -6.17 -29.09 -7.80
N SER A 6 -5.51 -28.68 -8.88
CA SER A 6 -4.14 -28.17 -8.96
C SER A 6 -3.52 -27.78 -7.62
N LEU A 7 -2.49 -28.52 -7.21
CA LEU A 7 -1.45 -28.08 -6.27
C LEU A 7 -0.90 -26.73 -6.76
N ILE A 8 -1.27 -25.63 -6.12
CA ILE A 8 -0.62 -24.34 -6.31
C ILE A 8 0.72 -24.43 -5.56
N HIS A 9 1.83 -24.48 -6.29
CA HIS A 9 3.17 -24.38 -5.71
C HIS A 9 3.44 -22.92 -5.32
N PHE A 10 3.56 -22.65 -4.02
CA PHE A 10 4.06 -21.38 -3.52
C PHE A 10 5.59 -21.38 -3.64
N GLN A 11 6.14 -20.34 -4.26
CA GLN A 11 7.58 -20.15 -4.41
C GLN A 11 7.96 -18.85 -3.70
N ASP A 12 8.42 -18.97 -2.46
CA ASP A 12 8.83 -17.84 -1.62
C ASP A 12 10.35 -17.62 -1.70
N PHE A 13 10.79 -16.37 -1.63
CA PHE A 13 12.19 -15.99 -1.56
C PHE A 13 12.37 -14.94 -0.46
N ASP A 14 13.14 -15.29 0.57
CA ASP A 14 13.39 -14.45 1.74
C ASP A 14 14.88 -14.13 1.88
N ILE A 15 15.20 -12.88 2.20
CA ILE A 15 16.55 -12.46 2.60
C ILE A 15 16.55 -12.24 4.11
N ALA A 16 17.39 -12.98 4.83
CA ALA A 16 17.55 -12.86 6.28
C ALA A 16 18.99 -12.48 6.64
N GLY A 17 19.15 -11.62 7.65
CA GLY A 17 20.44 -11.13 8.13
C GLY A 17 20.45 -9.62 8.36
N THR A 18 21.61 -9.10 8.75
CA THR A 18 21.82 -7.66 8.94
C THR A 18 22.51 -7.09 7.71
N TYR A 19 21.86 -6.11 7.09
CA TYR A 19 22.35 -5.40 5.91
C TYR A 19 22.12 -3.91 6.09
N ASP A 20 22.72 -3.10 5.21
CA ASP A 20 22.37 -1.68 5.15
C ASP A 20 20.92 -1.50 4.65
N LEU A 21 20.28 -0.44 5.13
CA LEU A 21 18.89 -0.13 4.85
C LEU A 21 18.59 -0.09 3.34
N MET A 22 17.46 -0.66 2.95
CA MET A 22 16.92 -0.67 1.58
C MET A 22 17.69 -1.52 0.56
N ILE A 23 18.85 -2.09 0.90
CA ILE A 23 19.61 -2.95 -0.03
C ILE A 23 18.84 -4.25 -0.33
N PRO A 24 18.40 -5.04 0.68
CA PRO A 24 17.68 -6.29 0.43
C PRO A 24 16.37 -6.06 -0.34
N GLU A 25 15.65 -4.98 -0.05
CA GLU A 25 14.40 -4.62 -0.73
C GLU A 25 14.64 -4.26 -2.21
N ALA A 26 15.72 -3.53 -2.52
CA ALA A 26 16.08 -3.21 -3.89
C ALA A 26 16.50 -4.46 -4.68
N GLU A 27 17.24 -5.38 -4.04
CA GLU A 27 17.63 -6.66 -4.64
C GLU A 27 16.41 -7.55 -4.91
N LEU A 28 15.45 -7.62 -3.98
CA LEU A 28 14.20 -8.35 -4.17
C LEU A 28 13.42 -7.83 -5.40
N LEU A 29 13.29 -6.51 -5.54
CA LEU A 29 12.63 -5.90 -6.71
C LEU A 29 13.37 -6.23 -8.02
N ARG A 30 14.70 -6.28 -7.99
CA ARG A 30 15.52 -6.68 -9.14
C ARG A 30 15.28 -8.13 -9.54
N ILE A 31 15.26 -9.06 -8.57
CA ILE A 31 14.99 -10.48 -8.81
C ILE A 31 13.60 -10.66 -9.42
N VAL A 32 12.57 -10.00 -8.86
CA VAL A 32 11.20 -10.05 -9.41
C VAL A 32 11.18 -9.56 -10.86
N HIS A 33 11.82 -8.42 -11.14
CA HIS A 33 11.91 -7.90 -12.51
C HIS A 33 12.60 -8.88 -13.46
N GLU A 34 13.72 -9.49 -13.06
CA GLU A 34 14.45 -10.46 -13.88
C GLU A 34 13.62 -11.72 -14.17
N ILE A 35 12.92 -12.26 -13.17
CA ILE A 35 12.04 -13.41 -13.33
C ILE A 35 10.93 -13.09 -14.34
N PHE A 36 10.21 -11.99 -14.15
CA PHE A 36 9.09 -11.61 -15.03
C PHE A 36 9.56 -11.28 -16.45
N SER A 37 10.75 -10.69 -16.58
CA SER A 37 11.37 -10.44 -17.90
C SER A 37 11.77 -11.73 -18.59
N ALA A 38 12.34 -12.69 -17.86
CA ALA A 38 12.76 -13.98 -18.42
C ALA A 38 11.58 -14.88 -18.80
N LEU A 39 10.44 -14.73 -18.11
CA LEU A 39 9.19 -15.42 -18.44
C LEU A 39 8.45 -14.83 -19.66
N ASP A 40 8.89 -13.67 -20.17
CA ASP A 40 8.31 -12.97 -21.32
C ASP A 40 6.79 -12.76 -21.23
N VAL A 41 6.31 -12.32 -20.05
CA VAL A 41 4.87 -12.11 -19.78
C VAL A 41 4.32 -10.80 -20.39
N GLY A 42 5.12 -10.10 -21.19
CA GLY A 42 4.81 -8.78 -21.76
C GLY A 42 5.09 -7.63 -20.78
N SER A 43 4.40 -6.50 -20.97
CA SER A 43 4.56 -5.32 -20.12
C SER A 43 3.96 -5.54 -18.73
N PHE A 44 4.74 -5.29 -17.68
CA PHE A 44 4.30 -5.37 -16.29
C PHE A 44 4.68 -4.12 -15.51
N GLU A 45 3.98 -3.89 -14.40
CA GLU A 45 4.26 -2.82 -13.44
C GLU A 45 4.44 -3.43 -12.05
N ILE A 46 5.48 -3.01 -11.32
CA ILE A 46 5.69 -3.39 -9.91
C ILE A 46 5.24 -2.22 -9.03
N LYS A 47 4.11 -2.40 -8.34
CA LYS A 47 3.61 -1.42 -7.36
C LYS A 47 4.31 -1.60 -6.02
N VAL A 48 4.97 -0.54 -5.54
CA VAL A 48 5.67 -0.53 -4.25
C VAL A 48 4.92 0.36 -3.27
N ASN A 49 4.76 -0.12 -2.04
CA ASN A 49 4.19 0.64 -0.93
C ASN A 49 4.95 0.33 0.36
N HIS A 50 4.91 1.26 1.33
CA HIS A 50 5.51 1.07 2.63
C HIS A 50 4.48 1.26 3.74
N ARG A 51 4.39 0.27 4.65
CA ARG A 51 3.38 0.25 5.71
C ARG A 51 3.41 1.49 6.60
N GLN A 52 4.59 2.05 6.88
CA GLN A 52 4.70 3.27 7.70
C GLN A 52 4.15 4.52 6.99
N LEU A 53 4.17 4.57 5.65
CA LEU A 53 3.55 5.68 4.92
C LEU A 53 2.04 5.64 5.08
N LEU A 54 1.45 4.44 4.99
CA LEU A 54 0.02 4.26 5.21
C LEU A 54 -0.38 4.57 6.66
N ASP A 55 0.42 4.13 7.64
CA ASP A 55 0.18 4.43 9.07
C ASP A 55 0.23 5.93 9.33
N GLY A 56 1.24 6.61 8.77
CA GLY A 56 1.32 8.08 8.81
C GLY A 56 0.09 8.73 8.17
N MET A 57 -0.32 8.29 6.98
CA MET A 57 -1.47 8.87 6.26
C MET A 57 -2.74 8.79 7.09
N LEU A 58 -3.01 7.63 7.70
CA LEU A 58 -4.16 7.43 8.57
C LEU A 58 -4.09 8.33 9.81
N ALA A 59 -2.91 8.46 10.42
CA ALA A 59 -2.69 9.37 11.55
C ALA A 59 -2.98 10.84 11.18
N VAL A 60 -2.54 11.30 10.01
CA VAL A 60 -2.81 12.67 9.52
C VAL A 60 -4.30 12.89 9.24
N CYS A 61 -5.01 11.86 8.78
CA CYS A 61 -6.46 11.90 8.56
C CYS A 61 -7.27 11.89 9.87
N GLY A 62 -6.63 11.59 11.01
CA GLY A 62 -7.27 11.47 12.32
C GLY A 62 -7.87 10.09 12.58
N ILE A 63 -7.53 9.09 11.77
CA ILE A 63 -8.04 7.72 11.91
C ILE A 63 -7.30 7.05 13.08
N PRO A 64 -8.02 6.51 14.09
CA PRO A 64 -7.39 5.84 15.22
C PRO A 64 -6.57 4.63 14.80
N LYS A 65 -5.44 4.39 15.48
CA LYS A 65 -4.56 3.24 15.20
C LYS A 65 -5.26 1.88 15.33
N LYS A 66 -6.29 1.78 16.18
CA LYS A 66 -7.12 0.57 16.33
C LYS A 66 -7.84 0.19 15.03
N ASP A 67 -8.16 1.16 14.19
CA ASP A 67 -8.90 0.97 12.94
C ASP A 67 -7.95 0.75 11.75
N PHE A 68 -6.63 0.78 11.97
CA PHE A 68 -5.61 0.62 10.93
C PHE A 68 -5.85 -0.60 10.05
N LYS A 69 -5.98 -1.80 10.66
CA LYS A 69 -6.18 -3.05 9.92
C LYS A 69 -7.48 -3.02 9.11
N THR A 70 -8.53 -2.50 9.72
CA THR A 70 -9.87 -2.39 9.14
C THR A 70 -9.85 -1.48 7.90
N VAL A 71 -9.21 -0.32 8.01
CA VAL A 71 -9.08 0.63 6.89
C VAL A 71 -8.15 0.09 5.80
N CYS A 72 -7.00 -0.50 6.16
CA CYS A 72 -6.09 -1.11 5.19
C CYS A 72 -6.79 -2.19 4.36
N SER A 73 -7.66 -3.00 4.97
CA SER A 73 -8.45 -4.01 4.27
C SER A 73 -9.42 -3.42 3.24
N SER A 74 -9.96 -2.20 3.46
CA SER A 74 -10.76 -1.52 2.44
C SER A 74 -9.89 -0.91 1.35
N ILE A 75 -8.75 -0.33 1.72
CA ILE A 75 -7.80 0.28 0.76
C ILE A 75 -7.26 -0.77 -0.23
N ASP A 76 -7.01 -2.00 0.22
CA ASP A 76 -6.55 -3.11 -0.64
C ASP A 76 -7.52 -3.42 -1.79
N LYS A 77 -8.81 -3.14 -1.62
CA LYS A 77 -9.85 -3.37 -2.63
C LYS A 77 -9.90 -2.28 -3.71
N LEU A 78 -9.18 -1.17 -3.57
CA LEU A 78 -9.27 -0.01 -4.49
C LEU A 78 -8.80 -0.32 -5.92
N ASP A 79 -7.99 -1.35 -6.11
CA ASP A 79 -7.61 -1.78 -7.45
C ASP A 79 -8.73 -2.59 -8.16
N LYS A 80 -9.79 -2.98 -7.43
CA LYS A 80 -10.88 -3.82 -7.92
C LYS A 80 -12.26 -3.15 -7.84
N VAL A 81 -12.41 -2.17 -6.95
CA VAL A 81 -13.70 -1.58 -6.55
C VAL A 81 -13.62 -0.05 -6.63
N PRO A 82 -14.68 0.63 -7.14
CA PRO A 82 -14.76 2.09 -7.16
C PRO A 82 -14.61 2.74 -5.78
N TRP A 83 -14.12 3.98 -5.76
CA TRP A 83 -13.92 4.74 -4.52
C TRP A 83 -15.23 4.92 -3.73
N GLU A 84 -16.35 5.11 -4.42
CA GLU A 84 -17.66 5.35 -3.81
C GLU A 84 -18.09 4.16 -2.95
N ASP A 85 -17.88 2.93 -3.43
CA ASP A 85 -18.19 1.71 -2.69
C ASP A 85 -17.23 1.52 -1.50
N ILE A 86 -15.95 1.83 -1.68
CA ILE A 86 -14.97 1.82 -0.58
C ILE A 86 -15.32 2.83 0.50
N ARG A 87 -15.74 4.03 0.11
CA ARG A 87 -16.20 5.06 1.05
C ARG A 87 -17.45 4.60 1.81
N ASN A 88 -18.39 3.96 1.12
CA ASN A 88 -19.58 3.40 1.76
C ASN A 88 -19.21 2.28 2.75
N GLU A 89 -18.32 1.36 2.38
CA GLU A 89 -17.81 0.32 3.30
C GLU A 89 -17.16 0.95 4.54
N LEU A 90 -16.32 1.97 4.35
CA LEU A 90 -15.61 2.64 5.45
C LEU A 90 -16.57 3.37 6.40
N CYS A 91 -17.55 4.08 5.86
CA CYS A 91 -18.49 4.87 6.66
C CYS A 91 -19.60 4.01 7.29
N SER A 92 -20.20 3.11 6.52
CA SER A 92 -21.42 2.39 6.90
C SER A 92 -21.14 1.09 7.65
N GLU A 93 -20.13 0.32 7.24
CA GLU A 93 -19.83 -0.98 7.85
C GLU A 93 -18.74 -0.87 8.92
N LYS A 94 -17.73 -0.04 8.64
CA LYS A 94 -16.53 0.11 9.48
C LYS A 94 -16.60 1.31 10.43
N CYS A 95 -17.69 2.06 10.38
CA CYS A 95 -17.99 3.19 11.27
C CYS A 95 -16.88 4.25 11.34
N VAL A 96 -16.12 4.43 10.26
CA VAL A 96 -15.11 5.50 10.16
C VAL A 96 -15.83 6.81 9.86
N GLN A 97 -15.44 7.87 10.56
CA GLN A 97 -16.08 9.18 10.40
C GLN A 97 -15.92 9.69 8.95
N PRO A 98 -17.00 10.15 8.29
CA PRO A 98 -16.96 10.60 6.90
C PRO A 98 -15.87 11.64 6.63
N GLU A 99 -15.66 12.59 7.55
CA GLU A 99 -14.62 13.61 7.44
C GLU A 99 -13.19 13.03 7.38
N MET A 100 -12.95 11.92 8.09
CA MET A 100 -11.65 11.23 8.05
C MET A 100 -11.47 10.46 6.74
N VAL A 101 -12.55 9.85 6.23
CA VAL A 101 -12.56 9.15 4.94
C VAL A 101 -12.36 10.13 3.78
N ASP A 102 -12.96 11.31 3.85
CA ASP A 102 -12.82 12.34 2.83
C ASP A 102 -11.39 12.92 2.83
N LYS A 103 -10.76 13.09 4.00
CA LYS A 103 -9.32 13.41 4.09
C LYS A 103 -8.46 12.31 3.48
N LEU A 104 -8.76 11.05 3.80
CA LEU A 104 -8.05 9.89 3.26
C LEU A 104 -8.15 9.82 1.73
N ALA A 105 -9.30 10.16 1.15
CA ALA A 105 -9.51 10.25 -0.29
C ALA A 105 -8.49 11.15 -0.98
N THR A 106 -8.12 12.27 -0.35
CA THR A 106 -7.16 13.22 -0.92
C THR A 106 -5.76 12.65 -1.06
N PHE A 107 -5.38 11.68 -0.22
CA PHE A 107 -4.08 11.01 -0.29
C PHE A 107 -4.11 9.79 -1.20
N ILE A 108 -5.17 9.01 -1.16
CA ILE A 108 -5.30 7.79 -1.96
C ILE A 108 -5.39 8.09 -3.46
N ARG A 109 -5.97 9.23 -3.83
CA ARG A 109 -6.04 9.69 -5.23
C ARG A 109 -4.69 10.20 -5.76
N LEU A 110 -3.68 10.39 -4.91
CA LEU A 110 -2.32 10.75 -5.34
C LEU A 110 -1.64 9.51 -5.95
N ARG A 111 -1.91 9.27 -7.23
CA ARG A 111 -1.07 8.40 -8.07
C ARG A 111 -0.07 9.29 -8.80
N GLY A 112 1.21 9.18 -8.46
CA GLY A 112 2.26 10.02 -9.02
C GLY A 112 3.65 9.41 -8.86
N SER A 113 4.58 9.87 -9.70
CA SER A 113 5.99 9.45 -9.69
C SER A 113 6.60 9.59 -8.29
N PHE A 114 7.38 8.58 -7.87
CA PHE A 114 7.98 8.42 -6.54
C PHE A 114 8.49 9.73 -5.89
N SER A 115 9.19 10.59 -6.66
CA SER A 115 9.71 11.87 -6.18
C SER A 115 8.63 12.86 -5.73
N LEU A 116 7.55 13.01 -6.50
CA LEU A 116 6.47 13.96 -6.20
C LEU A 116 5.64 13.50 -5.00
N SER A 117 5.29 12.21 -4.94
CA SER A 117 4.44 11.67 -3.88
C SER A 117 5.15 11.68 -2.53
N VAL A 118 6.43 11.31 -2.47
CA VAL A 118 7.23 11.30 -1.23
C VAL A 118 7.53 12.73 -0.76
N THR A 119 7.97 13.63 -1.64
CA THR A 119 8.23 15.04 -1.25
C THR A 119 6.94 15.75 -0.83
N PHE A 120 5.81 15.48 -1.49
CA PHE A 120 4.50 16.03 -1.11
C PHE A 120 4.03 15.50 0.26
N LEU A 121 4.15 14.19 0.50
CA LEU A 121 3.83 13.60 1.81
C LEU A 121 4.71 14.24 2.88
N LEU A 122 6.04 14.20 2.70
CA LEU A 122 7.01 14.71 3.68
C LEU A 122 6.80 16.19 3.99
N ARG A 123 6.49 17.03 3.00
CA ARG A 123 6.15 18.45 3.23
C ARG A 123 4.93 18.63 4.14
N ARG A 124 3.90 17.78 4.03
CA ARG A 124 2.72 17.83 4.92
C ARG A 124 2.96 17.19 6.29
N PHE A 125 3.84 16.18 6.38
CA PHE A 125 4.23 15.58 7.66
C PHE A 125 5.12 16.50 8.49
N ILE A 126 6.14 17.11 7.89
CA ILE A 126 7.14 17.93 8.59
C ILE A 126 6.52 19.23 9.11
N HIS A 127 5.63 19.87 8.35
CA HIS A 127 5.04 21.16 8.73
C HIS A 127 4.19 21.10 10.02
N ARG A 128 3.83 19.90 10.49
CA ARG A 128 3.11 19.67 11.77
C ARG A 128 4.03 19.24 12.92
N TYR A 129 5.26 18.83 12.64
CA TYR A 129 6.25 18.39 13.63
C TYR A 129 7.36 19.42 13.91
N THR A 130 7.44 20.51 13.15
CA THR A 130 8.35 21.66 13.38
C THR A 130 7.63 22.87 13.99
N SER A 131 6.72 22.64 14.94
CA SER A 131 6.31 23.67 15.91
C SER A 131 6.75 23.22 17.29
N PHE A 132 8.06 23.33 17.52
CA PHE A 132 8.67 23.57 18.82
C PHE A 132 9.55 24.81 18.67
#